data_AF-A0A1C5D973-F1
#
_entry.id   AF-A0A1C5D973-F1
#
_cell.length_a   1.000
_cell.length_b   1.000
_cell.length_c   1.000
_cell.angle_alpha   90.00
_cell.angle_beta   90.00
_cell.angle_gamma   90.00
#
_symmetry.space_group_name_H-M   'P 1'
#
loop_
_entity.id
_entity.type
_entity.pdbx_description
1 polymer ?
#
loop_
_entity_poly.entity_id
_entity_poly.type
_entity_poly.pdbx_seq_one_letter_code
_entity_poly.pdbx_strand_id
1 'polypeptide(L)'
;MLADPARAVSRLADLTERAWHALVAPDWPRLRALLEADIAYRSRQLADGGLERLFADLRPALRWTDGTLTIRTSVVPAQTQDLDGRGVLLMPSVFVWPDVVSGFAPPWQPTVIYPARGVGGLWREPDALAADALVRLLGASRAAILSGLEEPASTTALAARHRLAPSSVSAHLAVLRAAGLLSSRRQGHQVLYERTPLGMALVGGG
;
A
#
# COMPACT_ATOMS: atom_id res chain seq x y z
N MET A 1 -6.79 -34.35 2.61
CA MET A 1 -5.53 -33.60 2.80
C MET A 1 -4.55 -34.29 3.74
N LEU A 2 -5.00 -34.98 4.80
CA LEU A 2 -4.10 -35.66 5.76
C LEU A 2 -3.41 -36.93 5.23
N ALA A 3 -3.88 -37.52 4.12
CA ALA A 3 -3.31 -38.75 3.55
C ALA A 3 -2.01 -38.52 2.75
N ASP A 4 -1.75 -37.28 2.31
CA ASP A 4 -0.52 -36.89 1.61
C ASP A 4 -0.18 -35.43 1.94
N PRO A 5 0.55 -35.20 3.04
CA PRO A 5 0.90 -33.86 3.51
C PRO A 5 1.72 -33.06 2.49
N ALA A 6 2.64 -33.72 1.76
CA ALA A 6 3.50 -33.05 0.79
C ALA A 6 2.67 -32.49 -0.37
N ARG A 7 1.75 -33.29 -0.92
CA ARG A 7 0.83 -32.83 -1.96
C ARG A 7 -0.13 -31.75 -1.47
N ALA A 8 -0.58 -31.84 -0.21
CA ALA A 8 -1.42 -30.82 0.38
C ALA A 8 -0.70 -29.46 0.49
N VAL A 9 0.56 -29.47 0.94
CA VAL A 9 1.40 -28.26 1.04
C VAL A 9 1.63 -27.64 -0.34
N SER A 10 2.03 -28.43 -1.33
CA SER A 10 2.23 -27.94 -2.70
C SER A 10 0.95 -27.30 -3.26
N ARG A 11 -0.21 -27.96 -3.08
CA ARG A 11 -1.48 -27.40 -3.55
C ARG A 11 -1.85 -26.08 -2.86
N LEU A 12 -1.58 -25.94 -1.57
CA LEU A 12 -1.81 -24.70 -0.83
C LEU A 12 -0.87 -23.57 -1.29
N ALA A 13 0.40 -23.89 -1.53
CA ALA A 13 1.37 -22.94 -2.08
C ALA A 13 0.90 -22.41 -3.44
N ASP A 14 0.52 -23.32 -4.37
CA ASP A 14 0.02 -22.94 -5.70
C ASP A 14 -1.25 -22.07 -5.63
N LEU A 15 -2.16 -22.37 -4.69
CA LEU A 15 -3.37 -21.58 -4.49
C LEU A 15 -3.05 -20.19 -3.94
N THR A 16 -2.09 -20.11 -3.01
CA THR A 16 -1.65 -18.85 -2.41
C THR A 16 -0.96 -17.97 -3.46
N GLU A 17 -0.13 -18.56 -4.33
CA GLU A 17 0.51 -17.86 -5.44
C GLU A 17 -0.52 -17.33 -6.45
N ARG A 18 -1.53 -18.14 -6.81
CA ARG A 18 -2.63 -17.67 -7.67
C ARG A 18 -3.40 -16.52 -7.03
N ALA A 19 -3.69 -16.63 -5.73
CA ALA A 19 -4.37 -15.57 -4.99
C ALA A 19 -3.53 -14.29 -4.95
N TRP A 20 -2.22 -14.39 -4.74
CA TRP A 20 -1.30 -13.26 -4.83
C TRP A 20 -1.39 -12.55 -6.17
N HIS A 21 -1.25 -13.28 -7.28
CA HIS A 21 -1.27 -12.69 -8.62
C HIS A 21 -2.61 -12.06 -8.98
N ALA A 22 -3.72 -12.64 -8.50
CA ALA A 22 -5.05 -12.14 -8.81
C ALA A 22 -5.49 -10.98 -7.91
N LEU A 23 -5.14 -11.00 -6.62
CA LEU A 23 -5.76 -10.14 -5.61
C LEU A 23 -4.82 -9.08 -5.03
N VAL A 24 -3.50 -9.28 -5.09
CA VAL A 24 -2.54 -8.39 -4.41
C VAL A 24 -1.54 -7.79 -5.39
N ALA A 25 -1.01 -8.58 -6.32
CA ALA A 25 -0.01 -8.13 -7.28
C ALA A 25 -0.41 -6.89 -8.10
N PRO A 26 -1.68 -6.71 -8.54
CA PRO A 26 -2.10 -5.52 -9.27
C PRO A 26 -1.91 -4.23 -8.46
N ASP A 27 -2.26 -4.24 -7.18
CA ASP A 27 -2.18 -3.09 -6.28
C ASP A 27 -0.85 -3.01 -5.53
N TRP A 28 0.00 -4.05 -5.61
CA TRP A 28 1.20 -4.16 -4.80
C TRP A 28 2.12 -2.93 -4.84
N PRO A 29 2.37 -2.26 -5.98
CA PRO A 29 3.21 -1.06 -5.97
C PRO A 29 2.59 0.10 -5.16
N ARG A 30 1.25 0.21 -5.12
CA ARG A 30 0.53 1.20 -4.29
C ARG A 30 0.61 0.81 -2.81
N LEU A 31 0.32 -0.45 -2.49
CA LEU A 31 0.39 -0.97 -1.12
C LEU A 31 1.79 -0.80 -0.55
N ARG A 32 2.82 -1.16 -1.33
CA ARG A 32 4.23 -1.02 -0.94
C ARG A 32 4.62 0.43 -0.70
N ALA A 33 4.21 1.36 -1.54
CA ALA A 33 4.50 2.79 -1.34
C ALA A 33 3.89 3.33 -0.03
N LEU A 34 2.66 2.91 0.30
CA LEU A 34 2.02 3.27 1.57
C LEU A 34 2.80 2.71 2.76
N LEU A 35 3.21 1.44 2.69
CA LEU A 35 4.01 0.79 3.73
C LEU A 35 5.39 1.46 3.91
N GLU A 36 6.09 1.76 2.83
CA GLU A 36 7.38 2.45 2.85
C GLU A 36 7.27 3.86 3.46
N ALA A 37 6.20 4.59 3.13
CA ALA A 37 5.94 5.91 3.69
C ALA A 37 5.67 5.86 5.20
N ASP A 38 4.95 4.84 5.68
CA ASP A 38 4.73 4.62 7.10
C ASP A 38 6.04 4.27 7.81
N ILE A 39 6.85 3.34 7.28
CA ILE A 39 8.17 2.99 7.83
C ILE A 39 9.04 4.25 7.97
N ALA A 40 9.16 5.05 6.91
CA ALA A 40 9.97 6.28 6.95
C ALA A 40 9.46 7.29 7.99
N TYR A 41 8.14 7.42 8.15
CA TYR A 41 7.54 8.27 9.17
C TYR A 41 7.86 7.77 10.58
N ARG A 42 7.67 6.46 10.83
CA ARG A 42 7.93 5.83 12.14
C ARG A 42 9.40 5.90 12.53
N SER A 43 10.31 5.68 11.58
CA SER A 43 11.76 5.84 11.80
C SER A 43 12.12 7.27 12.25
N ARG A 44 11.52 8.31 11.65
CA ARG A 44 11.72 9.70 12.09
C ARG A 44 11.16 9.95 13.48
N GLN A 45 9.94 9.47 13.77
CA GLN A 45 9.34 9.64 15.10
C GLN A 45 10.20 8.99 16.21
N LEU A 46 10.77 7.82 15.92
CA LEU A 46 11.71 7.15 16.82
C LEU A 46 13.01 7.96 17.00
N ALA A 47 13.60 8.44 15.90
CA ALA A 47 14.84 9.22 15.95
C ALA A 47 14.67 10.55 16.71
N ASP A 48 13.54 11.24 16.52
CA ASP A 48 13.32 12.58 17.06
C ASP A 48 12.81 12.57 18.51
N GLY A 49 12.18 11.49 18.97
CA GLY A 49 11.50 11.49 20.26
C GLY A 49 11.34 10.12 20.92
N GLY A 50 12.12 9.13 20.49
CA GLY A 50 12.17 7.82 21.13
C GLY A 50 10.88 7.00 20.98
N LEU A 51 10.73 6.02 21.87
CA LEU A 51 9.63 5.06 21.82
C LEU A 51 8.30 5.70 22.21
N GLU A 52 8.27 6.66 23.15
CA GLU A 52 7.04 7.39 23.48
C GLU A 52 6.43 8.05 22.22
N ARG A 53 7.26 8.74 21.43
CA ARG A 53 6.81 9.45 20.22
C ARG A 53 6.46 8.49 19.07
N LEU A 54 7.22 7.40 18.92
CA LEU A 54 6.94 6.35 17.93
C LEU A 54 5.51 5.78 18.08
N PHE A 55 5.12 5.46 19.31
CA PHE A 55 3.83 4.82 19.61
C PHE A 55 2.68 5.81 19.83
N ALA A 56 2.94 7.12 19.89
CA ALA A 56 1.92 8.13 20.15
C ALA A 56 0.73 8.04 19.18
N ASP A 57 1.00 7.87 17.87
CA ASP A 57 -0.05 7.83 16.84
C ASP A 57 -0.65 6.43 16.63
N LEU A 58 -0.25 5.43 17.41
CA LEU A 58 -0.81 4.08 17.39
C LEU A 58 -1.75 3.83 18.58
N ARG A 59 -2.05 4.89 19.34
CA ARG A 59 -3.06 4.87 20.40
C ARG A 59 -4.48 4.78 19.79
N PRO A 60 -5.43 4.12 20.47
CA PRO A 60 -5.28 3.48 21.78
C PRO A 60 -4.72 2.05 21.71
N ALA A 61 -4.53 1.49 20.51
CA ALA A 61 -4.18 0.09 20.33
C ALA A 61 -2.81 -0.27 20.94
N LEU A 62 -1.84 0.64 20.84
CA LEU A 62 -0.52 0.50 21.45
C LEU A 62 -0.27 1.62 22.47
N ARG A 63 0.30 1.23 23.62
CA ARG A 63 0.74 2.18 24.64
C ARG A 63 2.13 1.79 25.15
N TRP A 64 3.07 2.72 25.03
CA TRP A 64 4.40 2.60 25.62
C TRP A 64 4.44 3.33 26.96
N THR A 65 4.92 2.66 28.01
CA THR A 65 5.12 3.25 29.35
C THR A 65 6.16 2.43 30.12
N ASP A 66 7.17 3.10 30.68
CA ASP A 66 8.18 2.51 31.58
C ASP A 66 8.80 1.20 31.04
N GLY A 67 9.26 1.21 29.79
CA GLY A 67 9.88 0.03 29.16
C GLY A 67 8.88 -1.04 28.69
N THR A 68 7.58 -0.84 28.89
CA THR A 68 6.54 -1.82 28.58
C THR A 68 5.66 -1.35 27.41
N LEU A 69 5.55 -2.18 26.38
CA LEU A 69 4.58 -2.02 25.29
C LEU A 69 3.30 -2.78 25.61
N THR A 70 2.22 -2.08 25.92
CA THR A 70 0.89 -2.66 26.08
C THR A 70 0.15 -2.66 24.74
N ILE A 71 -0.41 -3.81 24.38
CA ILE A 71 -1.26 -3.98 23.19
C ILE A 71 -2.69 -4.24 23.64
N ARG A 72 -3.63 -3.41 23.18
CA ARG A 72 -5.06 -3.66 23.41
C ARG A 72 -5.59 -4.54 22.29
N THR A 73 -6.02 -5.74 22.66
CA THR A 73 -6.68 -6.70 21.76
C THR A 73 -7.91 -7.28 22.48
N SER A 74 -8.98 -7.54 21.73
CA SER A 74 -10.23 -8.11 22.22
C SER A 74 -10.25 -9.64 22.16
N VAL A 75 -9.26 -10.26 21.51
CA VAL A 75 -9.34 -11.65 21.04
C VAL A 75 -8.55 -12.61 21.93
N VAL A 76 -7.64 -12.10 22.77
CA VAL A 76 -6.71 -12.91 23.56
C VAL A 76 -6.73 -12.49 25.03
N PRO A 77 -6.65 -13.43 26.00
CA PRO A 77 -6.51 -13.08 27.41
C PRO A 77 -5.29 -12.21 27.67
N ALA A 78 -5.36 -11.39 28.72
CA ALA A 78 -4.24 -10.57 29.16
C ALA A 78 -3.03 -11.44 29.48
N GLN A 79 -1.91 -11.17 28.81
CA GLN A 79 -0.65 -11.88 28.98
C GLN A 79 0.48 -10.85 29.06
N THR A 80 1.45 -11.11 29.92
CA THR A 80 2.69 -10.34 30.03
C THR A 80 3.83 -11.27 29.67
N GLN A 81 4.74 -10.80 28.81
CA GLN A 81 5.89 -11.57 28.38
C GLN A 81 7.13 -10.69 28.45
N ASP A 82 8.19 -11.21 29.09
CA ASP A 82 9.53 -10.66 28.94
C ASP A 82 10.08 -11.04 27.57
N LEU A 83 10.70 -10.07 26.91
CA LEU A 83 11.28 -10.28 25.59
C LEU A 83 12.73 -10.77 25.69
N ASP A 84 13.31 -10.84 26.88
CA ASP A 84 14.69 -11.31 27.13
C ASP A 84 15.71 -10.59 26.24
N GLY A 85 15.51 -9.29 26.03
CA GLY A 85 16.36 -8.47 25.15
C GLY A 85 16.18 -8.71 23.64
N ARG A 86 15.29 -9.59 23.20
CA ARG A 86 15.01 -9.83 21.76
C ARG A 86 14.46 -8.60 21.02
N GLY A 87 13.90 -7.64 21.76
CA GLY A 87 13.24 -6.47 21.19
C GLY A 87 11.91 -6.80 20.51
N VAL A 88 11.32 -5.81 19.85
CA VAL A 88 10.05 -5.92 19.12
C VAL A 88 10.24 -5.48 17.68
N LEU A 89 9.80 -6.32 16.74
CA LEU A 89 9.66 -5.93 15.34
C LEU A 89 8.32 -5.21 15.14
N LEU A 90 8.36 -4.01 14.58
CA LEU A 90 7.16 -3.29 14.16
C LEU A 90 6.94 -3.52 12.66
N MET A 91 5.82 -4.16 12.32
CA MET A 91 5.46 -4.47 10.94
C MET A 91 4.18 -3.71 10.55
N PRO A 92 4.26 -2.66 9.71
CA PRO A 92 3.05 -2.04 9.18
C PRO A 92 2.34 -3.02 8.23
N SER A 93 1.01 -2.95 8.21
CA SER A 93 0.18 -3.77 7.34
C SER A 93 -1.01 -2.99 6.84
N VAL A 94 -1.41 -3.28 5.60
CA VAL A 94 -2.62 -2.75 4.97
C VAL A 94 -3.84 -3.66 5.17
N PHE A 95 -3.65 -4.82 5.81
CA PHE A 95 -4.65 -5.88 5.92
C PHE A 95 -5.16 -6.13 7.33
N VAL A 96 -4.52 -5.57 8.37
CA VAL A 96 -4.92 -5.76 9.77
C VAL A 96 -5.85 -4.67 10.28
N TRP A 97 -6.16 -3.67 9.46
CA TRP A 97 -7.02 -2.56 9.86
C TRP A 97 -8.43 -3.04 10.25
N PRO A 98 -9.06 -2.48 11.31
CA PRO A 98 -8.57 -1.41 12.20
C PRO A 98 -7.73 -1.90 13.39
N ASP A 99 -7.50 -3.20 13.49
CA ASP A 99 -6.91 -3.85 14.66
C ASP A 99 -5.38 -3.95 14.59
N VAL A 100 -4.78 -4.34 15.73
CA VAL A 100 -3.36 -4.67 15.84
C VAL A 100 -3.23 -6.16 16.13
N VAL A 101 -2.35 -6.84 15.40
CA VAL A 101 -2.12 -8.29 15.56
C VAL A 101 -0.76 -8.52 16.19
N SER A 102 -0.83 -9.25 17.32
CA SER A 102 0.29 -9.74 18.11
C SER A 102 0.87 -11.09 17.62
N GLY A 103 2.16 -11.27 17.32
CA GLY A 103 2.79 -12.59 17.14
C GLY A 103 3.98 -12.76 18.06
N PHE A 104 3.92 -13.75 18.98
CA PHE A 104 4.88 -13.85 20.10
C PHE A 104 5.37 -15.26 20.44
N ALA A 105 4.83 -16.30 19.81
CA ALA A 105 5.20 -17.67 20.15
C ALA A 105 6.64 -17.96 19.68
N PRO A 106 7.53 -18.44 20.57
CA PRO A 106 8.80 -19.00 20.15
C PRO A 106 8.60 -20.06 19.06
N PRO A 107 9.49 -20.13 18.05
CA PRO A 107 10.81 -19.49 17.98
C PRO A 107 10.84 -18.09 17.33
N TRP A 108 9.68 -17.49 17.04
CA TRP A 108 9.63 -16.29 16.20
C TRP A 108 9.99 -14.99 16.95
N GLN A 109 10.50 -14.00 16.21
CA GLN A 109 10.74 -12.65 16.72
C GLN A 109 9.42 -12.04 17.21
N PRO A 110 9.36 -11.52 18.46
CA PRO A 110 8.20 -10.76 18.93
C PRO A 110 7.86 -9.64 17.95
N THR A 111 6.67 -9.70 17.34
CA THR A 111 6.29 -8.82 16.23
C THR A 111 4.92 -8.21 16.47
N VAL A 112 4.83 -6.88 16.36
CA VAL A 112 3.56 -6.15 16.38
C VAL A 112 3.21 -5.74 14.97
N ILE A 113 2.10 -6.27 14.47
CA ILE A 113 1.55 -5.96 13.15
C ILE A 113 0.47 -4.90 13.32
N TYR A 114 0.68 -3.71 12.77
CA TYR A 114 -0.20 -2.56 13.00
C TYR A 114 -0.70 -1.96 11.68
N PRO A 115 -1.85 -1.25 11.68
CA PRO A 115 -2.38 -0.65 10.47
C PRO A 115 -1.46 0.48 10.00
N ALA A 116 -1.01 0.41 8.75
CA ALA A 116 -0.20 1.47 8.15
C ALA A 116 -0.97 2.80 8.11
N ARG A 117 -0.28 3.92 8.35
CA ARG A 117 -0.90 5.25 8.26
C ARG A 117 -1.49 5.45 6.86
N GLY A 118 -2.71 5.96 6.79
CA GLY A 118 -3.42 6.20 5.52
C GLY A 118 -4.16 4.99 4.97
N VAL A 119 -4.08 3.81 5.59
CA VAL A 119 -4.80 2.60 5.13
C VAL A 119 -6.32 2.79 5.06
N GLY A 120 -6.90 3.61 5.95
CA GLY A 120 -8.34 3.92 5.90
C GLY A 120 -8.77 4.72 4.66
N GLY A 121 -7.84 5.39 3.98
CA GLY A 121 -8.07 6.05 2.70
C GLY A 121 -7.69 5.21 1.48
N LEU A 122 -6.93 4.12 1.67
CA LEU A 122 -6.43 3.27 0.59
C LEU A 122 -7.57 2.65 -0.24
N TRP A 123 -8.64 2.24 0.44
CA TRP A 123 -9.80 1.58 -0.16
C TRP A 123 -10.97 2.53 -0.43
N ARG A 124 -10.79 3.83 -0.17
CA ARG A 124 -11.82 4.82 -0.43
C ARG A 124 -11.75 5.21 -1.90
N GLU A 125 -12.90 5.21 -2.58
CA GLU A 125 -12.96 5.84 -3.91
C GLU A 125 -12.52 7.30 -3.79
N PRO A 126 -11.82 7.85 -4.80
CA PRO A 126 -11.40 9.24 -4.79
C PRO A 126 -12.60 10.15 -4.52
N ASP A 127 -12.56 10.90 -3.42
CA ASP A 127 -13.58 11.89 -3.10
C ASP A 127 -13.69 12.90 -4.24
N ALA A 128 -14.89 13.40 -4.55
CA ALA A 128 -15.14 14.37 -5.61
C ALA A 128 -14.25 15.63 -5.46
N LEU A 129 -13.90 15.97 -4.22
CA LEU A 129 -12.96 17.06 -3.90
C LEU A 129 -11.51 16.76 -4.33
N ALA A 130 -11.05 15.51 -4.23
CA ALA A 130 -9.72 15.10 -4.69
C ALA A 130 -9.64 15.12 -6.23
N ALA A 131 -10.73 14.73 -6.90
CA ALA A 131 -10.84 14.84 -8.34
C ALA A 131 -10.75 16.30 -8.83
N ASP A 132 -11.43 17.24 -8.15
CA ASP A 132 -11.34 18.67 -8.47
C ASP A 132 -9.94 19.24 -8.24
N ALA A 133 -9.30 18.91 -7.12
CA ALA A 133 -7.93 19.34 -6.82
C ALA A 133 -6.93 18.84 -7.89
N LEU A 134 -7.07 17.60 -8.35
CA LEU A 134 -6.23 17.03 -9.41
C LEU A 134 -6.44 17.75 -10.75
N VAL A 135 -7.68 18.09 -11.09
CA VAL A 135 -8.02 18.89 -12.28
C VAL A 135 -7.39 20.28 -12.18
N ARG A 136 -7.42 20.93 -11.02
CA ARG A 136 -6.78 22.24 -10.81
C ARG A 136 -5.26 22.17 -10.92
N LEU A 137 -4.65 21.07 -10.48
CA LEU A 137 -3.19 20.88 -10.52
C LEU A 137 -2.67 20.54 -11.92
N LEU A 138 -3.31 19.56 -12.58
CA LEU A 138 -2.82 19.00 -13.84
C LEU A 138 -3.53 19.56 -15.06
N GLY A 139 -4.70 20.18 -14.89
CA GLY A 139 -5.64 20.46 -15.97
C GLY A 139 -6.50 19.23 -16.30
N ALA A 140 -7.71 19.49 -16.80
CA ALA A 140 -8.75 18.47 -17.00
C ALA A 140 -8.29 17.25 -17.81
N SER A 141 -7.62 17.45 -18.95
CA SER A 141 -7.21 16.34 -19.82
C SER A 141 -6.13 15.45 -19.20
N ARG A 142 -5.13 16.01 -18.52
CA ARG A 142 -4.08 15.23 -17.85
C ARG A 142 -4.61 14.53 -16.62
N ALA A 143 -5.47 15.18 -15.84
CA ALA A 143 -6.16 14.56 -14.73
C ALA A 143 -7.03 13.38 -15.21
N ALA A 144 -7.82 13.57 -16.26
CA ALA A 144 -8.67 12.52 -16.82
C ALA A 144 -7.87 11.33 -17.37
N ILE A 145 -6.78 11.58 -18.10
CA ILE A 145 -5.91 10.51 -18.63
C ILE A 145 -5.22 9.77 -17.47
N LEU A 146 -4.70 10.48 -16.48
CA LEU A 146 -4.05 9.89 -15.32
C LEU A 146 -5.07 9.07 -14.51
N SER A 147 -6.24 9.62 -14.18
CA SER A 147 -7.33 8.92 -13.46
C SER A 147 -8.02 7.83 -14.29
N GLY A 148 -7.89 7.83 -15.62
CA GLY A 148 -8.42 6.78 -16.49
C GLY A 148 -7.50 5.56 -16.66
N LEU A 149 -6.25 5.62 -16.20
CA LEU A 149 -5.25 4.55 -16.27
C LEU A 149 -5.28 3.57 -15.08
N GLU A 150 -6.44 2.98 -14.79
CA GLU A 150 -6.55 1.90 -13.79
C GLU A 150 -5.85 0.61 -14.26
N GLU A 151 -5.89 0.35 -15.57
CA GLU A 151 -5.16 -0.73 -16.23
C GLU A 151 -4.19 -0.16 -17.28
N PRO A 152 -3.08 -0.87 -17.61
CA PRO A 152 -2.17 -0.44 -18.66
C PRO A 152 -2.87 -0.26 -20.00
N ALA A 153 -2.75 0.92 -20.61
CA ALA A 153 -3.46 1.25 -21.85
C ALA A 153 -2.54 1.89 -22.89
N SER A 154 -2.87 1.69 -24.17
CA SER A 154 -2.18 2.34 -25.28
C SER A 154 -2.70 3.75 -25.52
N THR A 155 -1.91 4.57 -26.24
CA THR A 155 -2.35 5.91 -26.68
C THR A 155 -3.68 5.87 -27.42
N THR A 156 -3.88 4.89 -28.31
CA THR A 156 -5.10 4.77 -29.12
C THR A 156 -6.31 4.39 -28.26
N ALA A 157 -6.14 3.49 -27.29
CA ALA A 157 -7.20 3.15 -26.33
C ALA A 157 -7.61 4.37 -25.49
N LEU A 158 -6.63 5.15 -25.00
CA LEU A 158 -6.89 6.36 -24.23
C LEU A 158 -7.53 7.47 -25.09
N ALA A 159 -7.10 7.65 -26.34
CA ALA A 159 -7.71 8.58 -27.28
C ALA A 159 -9.19 8.27 -27.52
N ALA A 160 -9.52 7.00 -27.76
CA ALA A 160 -10.90 6.55 -27.91
C ALA A 160 -11.72 6.77 -26.63
N ARG A 161 -11.20 6.37 -25.47
CA ARG A 161 -11.87 6.48 -24.17
C ARG A 161 -12.21 7.93 -23.80
N HIS A 162 -11.27 8.84 -24.01
CA HIS A 162 -11.42 10.25 -23.63
C HIS A 162 -11.92 11.15 -24.78
N ARG A 163 -12.20 10.58 -25.95
CA ARG A 163 -12.62 11.30 -27.17
C ARG A 163 -11.65 12.43 -27.55
N LEU A 164 -10.36 12.16 -27.43
CA LEU A 164 -9.27 13.08 -27.76
C LEU A 164 -8.53 12.62 -29.01
N ALA A 165 -7.89 13.55 -29.71
CA ALA A 165 -7.00 13.20 -30.81
C ALA A 165 -5.78 12.41 -30.28
N PRO A 166 -5.30 11.38 -30.99
CA PRO A 166 -4.13 10.59 -30.56
C PRO A 166 -2.86 11.43 -30.34
N SER A 167 -2.67 12.50 -31.13
CA SER A 167 -1.55 13.44 -30.95
C SER A 167 -1.63 14.19 -29.63
N SER A 168 -2.81 14.67 -29.25
CA SER A 168 -3.04 15.33 -27.96
C SER A 168 -2.79 14.38 -26.78
N VAL A 169 -3.28 13.14 -26.88
CA VAL A 169 -3.04 12.12 -25.85
C VAL A 169 -1.56 11.80 -25.73
N SER A 170 -0.84 11.61 -26.84
CA SER A 170 0.62 11.40 -26.83
C SER A 170 1.36 12.54 -26.14
N ALA A 171 1.00 13.79 -26.40
CA ALA A 171 1.61 14.95 -25.75
C ALA A 171 1.38 14.95 -24.23
N HIS A 172 0.15 14.65 -23.78
CA HIS A 172 -0.15 14.52 -22.35
C HIS A 172 0.62 13.37 -21.69
N LEU A 173 0.68 12.20 -22.34
CA LEU A 173 1.42 11.03 -21.84
C LEU A 173 2.92 11.32 -21.73
N ALA A 174 3.51 12.06 -22.67
CA ALA A 174 4.91 12.47 -22.62
C ALA A 174 5.20 13.35 -21.40
N VAL A 175 4.34 14.34 -21.12
CA VAL A 175 4.49 15.23 -19.94
C VAL A 175 4.31 14.45 -18.64
N LEU A 176 3.26 13.62 -18.54
CA LEU A 176 2.99 12.82 -17.34
C LEU A 176 4.11 11.81 -17.05
N ARG A 177 4.68 11.20 -18.09
CA ARG A 177 5.85 10.32 -17.98
C ARG A 177 7.09 11.10 -17.57
N ALA A 178 7.35 12.27 -18.17
CA ALA A 178 8.50 13.11 -17.80
C ALA A 178 8.42 13.59 -16.34
N ALA A 179 7.21 13.81 -15.83
CA ALA A 179 6.94 14.11 -14.42
C ALA A 179 7.02 12.87 -13.50
N GLY A 180 7.34 11.69 -14.03
CA GLY A 180 7.46 10.44 -13.26
C GLY A 180 6.13 9.84 -12.83
N LEU A 181 4.98 10.33 -13.34
CA LEU A 181 3.64 9.85 -12.98
C LEU A 181 3.24 8.58 -13.74
N LEU A 182 3.86 8.34 -14.90
CA LEU A 182 3.63 7.17 -15.74
C LEU A 182 4.94 6.43 -16.06
N SER A 183 4.87 5.11 -16.13
CA SER A 183 5.85 4.27 -16.84
C SER A 183 5.26 3.81 -18.18
N SER A 184 6.12 3.30 -19.06
CA SER A 184 5.68 2.71 -20.32
C SER A 184 6.42 1.42 -20.60
N ARG A 185 5.74 0.44 -21.19
CA ARG A 185 6.33 -0.80 -21.68
C ARG A 185 5.82 -1.14 -23.07
N ARG A 186 6.68 -1.72 -23.91
CA ARG A 186 6.28 -2.18 -25.24
C ARG A 186 5.68 -3.59 -25.12
N GLN A 187 4.47 -3.77 -25.65
CA GLN A 187 3.79 -5.05 -25.75
C GLN A 187 3.41 -5.29 -27.21
N GLY A 188 4.15 -6.17 -27.88
CA GLY A 188 4.04 -6.39 -29.32
C GLY A 188 4.28 -5.12 -30.12
N HIS A 189 3.27 -4.72 -30.91
CA HIS A 189 3.31 -3.53 -31.76
C HIS A 189 2.83 -2.26 -31.05
N GLN A 190 2.45 -2.33 -29.78
CA GLN A 190 1.91 -1.21 -29.02
C GLN A 190 2.80 -0.82 -27.84
N VAL A 191 2.73 0.44 -27.44
CA VAL A 191 3.29 0.93 -26.16
C VAL A 191 2.13 1.09 -25.20
N LEU A 192 2.22 0.41 -24.05
CA LEU A 192 1.27 0.56 -22.96
C LEU A 192 1.86 1.50 -21.91
N TYR A 193 0.99 2.35 -21.36
CA TYR A 193 1.29 3.26 -20.27
C TYR A 193 0.57 2.79 -19.03
N GLU A 194 1.22 2.92 -17.88
CA GLU A 194 0.68 2.54 -16.58
C GLU A 194 1.12 3.58 -15.54
N ARG A 195 0.35 3.73 -14.46
CA ARG A 195 0.70 4.65 -13.38
C ARG A 195 1.92 4.13 -12.62
N THR A 196 2.85 5.03 -12.31
CA THR A 196 3.87 4.76 -11.29
C THR A 196 3.25 4.83 -9.89
N PRO A 197 3.98 4.41 -8.84
CA PRO A 197 3.54 4.65 -7.46
C PRO A 197 3.21 6.12 -7.16
N LEU A 198 3.99 7.07 -7.71
CA LEU A 198 3.72 8.50 -7.56
C LEU A 198 2.41 8.90 -8.25
N GLY A 199 2.16 8.40 -9.46
CA GLY A 199 0.91 8.64 -10.18
C GLY A 199 -0.32 8.09 -9.44
N MET A 200 -0.19 6.94 -8.79
CA MET A 200 -1.27 6.35 -7.99
C MET A 200 -1.55 7.15 -6.71
N ALA A 201 -0.50 7.55 -5.97
CA ALA A 201 -0.64 8.39 -4.78
C ALA A 201 -1.32 9.72 -5.11
N LEU A 202 -0.94 10.34 -6.24
CA LEU A 202 -1.51 11.61 -6.68
C LEU A 202 -3.00 11.51 -7.02
N VAL A 203 -3.45 10.42 -7.65
CA VAL A 203 -4.88 10.17 -7.92
C VAL A 203 -5.64 9.83 -6.64
N GLY A 204 -5.00 9.15 -5.69
CA GLY A 204 -5.61 8.75 -4.41
C GLY A 204 -5.76 9.88 -3.37
N GLY A 205 -5.28 11.10 -3.65
CA GLY A 205 -5.38 12.24 -2.73
C GLY A 205 -4.27 12.35 -1.68
N GLY A 206 -3.17 11.60 -1.83
CA GLY A 206 -2.01 11.60 -0.92
C GLY A 206 -1.78 10.28 -0.22
#